data_AF-E4XNF2-F1
#
_entry.id   AF-E4XNF2-F1
#
_cell.length_a   1.000
_cell.length_b   1.000
_cell.length_c   1.000
_cell.angle_alpha   90.00
_cell.angle_beta   90.00
_cell.angle_gamma   90.00
#
_symmetry.space_group_name_H-M   'P 1'
#
loop_
_entity.id
_entity.type
_entity.pdbx_description
1 polymer ?
#
loop_
_entity_poly.entity_id
_entity_poly.type
_entity_poly.pdbx_seq_one_letter_code
_entity_poly.pdbx_strand_id
1 'polypeptide(L)'
;MKLFSILAVSSVFGEYEDGVYVGDGWVSGGQVVDEAGQVIAAAVPQRGLARTGDRSLPGTRRYADLTAMAKRTWRMNGFVKKNRFDERKYWAYGCHCYLLGDRPLSEMGKGTPKDALDSKCKRYKDCQKCAREKFGPNCIGEFVAYIWKVRKGQFITKNSINSCENALFQCDKQFVADTFAEKDTFDEQYHYFYGNFDNRDPDNCPSGGGGIPAPHSCCGGSGFPYQWMNENRSTCCNNEVIGISDMCY
;
A
#
# COMPACT_ATOMS: atom_id res chain seq x y z
N MET A 1 2.67 -38.29 42.31
CA MET A 1 3.56 -37.59 41.37
C MET A 1 2.73 -37.15 40.16
N LYS A 2 2.40 -35.85 40.06
CA LYS A 2 1.79 -35.27 38.85
C LYS A 2 2.90 -34.53 38.12
N LEU A 3 3.23 -34.99 36.91
CA LEU A 3 4.15 -34.29 36.02
C LEU A 3 3.53 -32.93 35.66
N PHE A 4 4.19 -31.84 36.04
CA PHE A 4 3.97 -30.54 35.43
C PHE A 4 4.67 -30.55 34.08
N SER A 5 3.91 -30.67 32.98
CA SER A 5 4.39 -30.32 31.65
C SER A 5 4.71 -28.83 31.64
N ILE A 6 6.00 -28.50 31.58
CA ILE A 6 6.48 -27.16 31.28
C ILE A 6 6.19 -26.93 29.80
N LEU A 7 5.10 -26.23 29.50
CA LEU A 7 4.89 -25.63 28.19
C LEU A 7 6.00 -24.61 27.98
N ALA A 8 6.96 -24.93 27.11
CA ALA A 8 7.93 -23.98 26.61
C ALA A 8 7.17 -22.91 25.81
N VAL A 9 6.88 -21.78 26.45
CA VAL A 9 6.47 -20.57 25.74
C VAL A 9 7.72 -20.06 25.06
N SER A 10 7.94 -20.47 23.81
CA SER A 10 8.91 -19.83 22.93
C SER A 10 8.47 -18.39 22.74
N SER A 11 9.00 -17.48 23.57
CA SER A 11 8.84 -16.05 23.38
C SER A 11 9.53 -15.69 22.07
N VAL A 12 8.73 -15.58 21.01
CA VAL A 12 9.16 -14.96 19.75
C VAL A 12 9.35 -13.48 20.06
N PHE A 13 10.54 -13.12 20.55
CA PHE A 13 10.94 -11.72 20.60
C PHE A 13 11.02 -11.25 19.16
N GLY A 14 10.04 -10.46 18.75
CA GLY A 14 10.05 -9.89 17.42
C GLY A 14 11.25 -8.98 17.29
N GLU A 15 12.11 -9.22 16.30
CA GLU A 15 13.13 -8.27 15.93
C GLU A 15 12.43 -7.08 15.25
N TYR A 16 12.58 -5.89 15.83
CA TYR A 16 12.09 -4.64 15.25
C TYR A 16 13.27 -3.70 15.02
N GLU A 17 13.32 -3.08 13.85
CA GLU A 17 14.28 -2.02 13.51
C GLU A 17 13.51 -0.84 12.92
N ASP A 18 13.80 0.39 13.37
CA ASP A 18 13.11 1.61 12.94
C ASP A 18 11.56 1.50 12.99
N GLY A 19 11.04 0.75 13.97
CA GLY A 19 9.61 0.51 14.17
C GLY A 19 8.97 -0.47 13.18
N VAL A 20 9.77 -1.22 12.42
CA VAL A 20 9.32 -2.22 11.45
C VAL A 20 9.70 -3.60 11.95
N TYR A 21 8.77 -4.55 11.86
CA TYR A 21 9.10 -5.95 12.15
C TYR A 21 10.05 -6.49 11.08
N VAL A 22 11.22 -6.96 11.51
CA VAL A 22 12.29 -7.42 10.63
C VAL A 22 12.46 -8.93 10.56
N GLY A 23 11.81 -9.68 11.46
CA GLY A 23 11.83 -11.14 11.48
C GLY A 23 11.06 -11.81 10.35
N ASP A 24 10.97 -13.15 10.44
CA ASP A 24 10.38 -14.05 9.44
C ASP A 24 8.91 -14.43 9.72
N GLY A 25 8.31 -13.87 10.78
CA GLY A 25 6.93 -14.09 11.18
C GLY A 25 5.90 -13.42 10.26
N TRP A 26 4.63 -13.76 10.49
CA TRP A 26 3.50 -13.13 9.83
C TRP A 26 3.18 -11.78 10.47
N VAL A 27 2.74 -10.82 9.66
CA VAL A 27 2.37 -9.46 10.08
C VAL A 27 0.97 -9.15 9.58
N SER A 28 0.18 -8.45 10.40
CA SER A 28 -1.13 -7.91 10.04
C SER A 28 -1.43 -6.68 10.91
N GLY A 29 -1.87 -5.59 10.31
CA GLY A 29 -2.13 -4.33 11.02
C GLY A 29 -0.91 -3.79 11.78
N GLY A 30 0.30 -4.08 11.29
CA GLY A 30 1.56 -3.74 11.98
C GLY A 30 1.87 -4.56 13.23
N GLN A 31 1.16 -5.66 13.49
CA GLN A 31 1.41 -6.58 14.61
C GLN A 31 1.93 -7.92 14.11
N VAL A 32 2.74 -8.60 14.91
CA VAL A 32 3.17 -9.97 14.62
C VAL A 32 2.05 -10.92 15.00
N VAL A 33 1.63 -11.71 14.02
CA VAL A 33 0.52 -12.65 14.11
C VAL A 33 0.98 -14.07 13.81
N ASP A 34 0.18 -15.05 14.22
CA ASP A 34 0.30 -16.42 13.71
C ASP A 34 -0.27 -16.55 12.29
N GLU A 35 -0.33 -17.79 11.80
CA GLU A 35 -0.82 -18.07 10.46
C GLU A 35 -2.34 -17.86 10.29
N ALA A 36 -3.08 -17.80 11.40
CA ALA A 36 -4.52 -17.54 11.45
C ALA A 36 -4.83 -16.04 11.67
N GLY A 37 -3.81 -15.19 11.82
CA GLY A 37 -3.97 -13.76 12.07
C GLY A 37 -4.17 -13.39 13.54
N GLN A 38 -3.98 -14.34 14.47
CA GLN A 38 -4.03 -14.04 15.91
C GLN A 38 -2.72 -13.42 16.36
N VAL A 39 -2.80 -12.34 17.14
CA VAL A 39 -1.62 -11.64 17.67
C VAL A 39 -0.85 -12.55 18.62
N ILE A 40 0.42 -12.82 18.32
CA ILE A 40 1.29 -13.72 19.13
C ILE A 40 2.44 -13.00 19.81
N ALA A 41 2.72 -11.76 19.43
CA ALA A 41 3.62 -10.88 20.16
C ALA A 41 3.00 -9.49 20.24
N ALA A 42 2.92 -8.93 21.45
CA ALA A 42 2.55 -7.54 21.63
C ALA A 42 3.57 -6.67 20.88
N ALA A 43 3.09 -5.78 20.02
CA ALA A 43 3.92 -4.73 19.43
C ALA A 43 4.73 -4.06 20.56
N VAL A 44 6.03 -3.82 20.33
CA VAL A 44 6.83 -3.05 21.28
C VAL A 44 6.07 -1.74 21.53
N PRO A 45 5.69 -1.41 22.78
CA PRO A 45 5.08 -0.12 23.05
C PRO A 45 6.05 0.93 22.52
N GLN A 46 5.57 1.86 21.70
CA GLN A 46 6.35 2.97 21.16
C GLN A 46 6.79 3.94 22.28
N ARG A 47 7.48 3.46 23.32
CA ARG A 47 8.18 4.28 24.32
C ARG A 47 9.45 4.80 23.66
N GLY A 48 9.32 5.85 22.86
CA GLY A 48 10.48 6.51 22.25
C GLY A 48 10.20 7.40 21.03
N LEU A 49 9.05 7.27 20.37
CA LEU A 49 8.72 8.08 19.18
C LEU A 49 8.37 9.54 19.47
N ALA A 50 8.43 9.98 20.74
CA ALA A 50 8.18 11.37 21.13
C ALA A 50 9.43 12.28 21.08
N ARG A 51 10.59 11.83 20.57
CA ARG A 51 11.79 12.68 20.46
C ARG A 51 12.51 12.50 19.12
N THR A 52 11.88 12.98 18.05
CA THR A 52 12.52 13.61 16.86
C THR A 52 11.44 13.86 15.82
N GLY A 53 10.70 14.97 15.92
CA GLY A 53 9.94 15.57 14.81
C GLY A 53 8.88 14.73 14.08
N ASP A 54 8.70 13.45 14.42
CA ASP A 54 7.73 12.58 13.80
C ASP A 54 6.41 12.68 14.57
N ARG A 55 5.63 13.71 14.27
CA ARG A 55 4.18 13.68 14.47
C ARG A 55 3.61 12.61 13.54
N SER A 56 3.80 11.34 13.91
CA SER A 56 2.96 10.26 13.40
C SER A 56 1.52 10.67 13.67
N LEU A 57 0.78 10.95 12.59
CA LEU A 57 -0.59 11.45 12.63
C LEU A 57 -1.48 10.52 13.48
N PRO A 58 -2.53 11.04 14.14
CA PRO A 58 -3.50 10.21 14.85
C PRO A 58 -4.22 9.27 13.86
N GLY A 59 -3.71 8.06 13.69
CA GLY A 59 -4.21 7.15 12.65
C GLY A 59 -3.31 5.98 12.29
N THR A 60 -2.22 5.73 13.02
CA THR A 60 -1.15 4.75 12.71
C THR A 60 -1.60 3.32 12.42
N ARG A 61 -2.85 2.93 12.69
CA ARG A 61 -3.42 1.64 12.25
C ARG A 61 -3.92 1.63 10.81
N ARG A 62 -4.34 2.78 10.26
CA ARG A 62 -5.08 2.86 8.98
C ARG A 62 -4.25 2.49 7.74
N TYR A 63 -2.93 2.52 7.82
CA TYR A 63 -2.06 2.13 6.71
C TYR A 63 -0.80 1.40 7.20
N ALA A 64 -0.90 0.77 8.38
CA ALA A 64 0.24 0.17 9.07
C ALA A 64 0.97 -0.86 8.20
N ASP A 65 0.20 -1.71 7.50
CA ASP A 65 0.75 -2.74 6.62
C ASP A 65 1.43 -2.11 5.40
N LEU A 66 0.80 -1.12 4.75
CA LEU A 66 1.41 -0.39 3.64
C LEU A 66 2.73 0.30 4.04
N THR A 67 2.78 1.02 5.17
CA THR A 67 4.04 1.64 5.66
C THR A 67 5.09 0.58 5.91
N ALA A 68 4.72 -0.52 6.57
CA ALA A 68 5.65 -1.57 6.94
C ALA A 68 6.22 -2.27 5.70
N MET A 69 5.39 -2.54 4.68
CA MET A 69 5.82 -3.09 3.39
C MET A 69 6.74 -2.12 2.65
N ALA A 70 6.44 -0.81 2.63
CA ALA A 70 7.30 0.20 2.02
C ALA A 70 8.68 0.27 2.69
N LYS A 71 8.72 0.43 4.02
CA LYS A 71 9.97 0.44 4.78
C LYS A 71 10.76 -0.86 4.61
N ARG A 72 10.08 -2.01 4.58
CA ARG A 72 10.72 -3.32 4.34
C ARG A 72 11.35 -3.40 2.96
N THR A 73 10.69 -2.85 1.93
CA THR A 73 11.20 -2.82 0.55
C THR A 73 12.46 -1.99 0.43
N TRP A 74 12.49 -0.77 0.99
CA TRP A 74 13.69 0.06 0.99
C TRP A 74 14.85 -0.65 1.68
N ARG A 75 14.61 -1.23 2.87
CA ARG A 75 15.64 -1.94 3.61
C ARG A 75 16.20 -3.14 2.86
N MET A 76 15.33 -3.98 2.26
CA MET A 76 15.77 -5.14 1.47
C MET A 76 16.63 -4.74 0.26
N ASN A 77 16.48 -3.51 -0.23
CA ASN A 77 17.30 -2.95 -1.31
C ASN A 77 18.48 -2.10 -0.82
N GLY A 78 18.85 -2.17 0.46
CA GLY A 78 20.00 -1.46 1.03
C GLY A 78 19.75 0.03 1.35
N PHE A 79 18.51 0.52 1.21
CA PHE A 79 18.15 1.89 1.54
C PHE A 79 17.86 2.01 3.04
N VAL A 80 18.89 2.34 3.80
CA VAL A 80 18.87 2.48 5.27
C VAL A 80 19.32 3.88 5.72
N LYS A 81 19.22 4.18 7.02
CA LYS A 81 19.64 5.44 7.63
C LYS A 81 19.00 6.64 6.92
N LYS A 82 19.80 7.56 6.36
CA LYS A 82 19.32 8.76 5.65
C LYS A 82 18.56 8.47 4.35
N ASN A 83 18.76 7.28 3.77
CA ASN A 83 18.14 6.89 2.50
C ASN A 83 16.91 6.00 2.71
N ARG A 84 16.52 5.73 3.98
CA ARG A 84 15.36 4.89 4.28
C ARG A 84 14.08 5.48 3.70
N PHE A 85 13.05 4.65 3.59
CA PHE A 85 11.73 5.11 3.17
C PHE A 85 11.25 6.26 4.06
N ASP A 86 10.87 7.37 3.43
CA ASP A 86 10.26 8.53 4.07
C ASP A 86 8.81 8.63 3.61
N GLU A 87 7.89 8.31 4.50
CA GLU A 87 6.46 8.35 4.21
C GLU A 87 6.01 9.76 3.83
N ARG A 88 6.53 10.80 4.48
CA ARG A 88 6.13 12.18 4.18
C ARG A 88 6.50 12.53 2.75
N LYS A 89 7.73 12.18 2.34
CA LYS A 89 8.26 12.44 1.00
C LYS A 89 7.37 11.83 -0.10
N TYR A 90 7.02 10.55 0.01
CA TYR A 90 6.34 9.85 -1.09
C TYR A 90 4.81 9.93 -1.02
N TRP A 91 4.23 10.23 0.15
CA TRP A 91 2.79 10.19 0.32
C TRP A 91 2.08 11.53 0.20
N ALA A 92 2.80 12.66 0.25
CA ALA A 92 2.23 14.00 0.15
C ALA A 92 2.61 14.67 -1.18
N TYR A 93 2.32 13.99 -2.29
CA TYR A 93 2.94 14.25 -3.60
C TYR A 93 1.95 14.27 -4.76
N GLY A 94 1.99 15.32 -5.57
CA GLY A 94 1.22 15.42 -6.80
C GLY A 94 -0.30 15.37 -6.56
N CYS A 95 -1.02 14.95 -7.59
CA CYS A 95 -2.48 15.00 -7.62
C CYS A 95 -3.15 13.75 -7.06
N HIS A 96 -2.43 12.63 -7.01
CA HIS A 96 -2.94 11.33 -6.62
C HIS A 96 -2.26 10.78 -5.38
N CYS A 97 -0.99 11.08 -5.10
CA CYS A 97 -0.39 10.72 -3.80
C CYS A 97 -0.82 11.75 -2.73
N TYR A 98 -1.75 11.38 -1.85
CA TYR A 98 -2.02 12.18 -0.65
C TYR A 98 -2.58 11.32 0.47
N LEU A 99 -1.69 10.71 1.26
CA LEU A 99 -2.07 9.85 2.40
C LEU A 99 -2.23 10.63 3.72
N LEU A 100 -2.46 11.95 3.66
CA LEU A 100 -2.52 12.83 4.84
C LEU A 100 -3.91 13.45 5.08
N GLY A 101 -4.95 12.94 4.42
CA GLY A 101 -6.36 13.28 4.66
C GLY A 101 -7.05 12.35 5.66
N ASP A 102 -8.38 12.51 5.80
CA ASP A 102 -9.20 11.66 6.68
C ASP A 102 -9.32 10.21 6.15
N ARG A 103 -9.24 10.03 4.83
CA ARG A 103 -9.36 8.75 4.12
C ARG A 103 -8.22 8.56 3.12
N PRO A 104 -6.98 8.42 3.62
CA PRO A 104 -5.78 8.55 2.82
C PRO A 104 -5.66 7.52 1.67
N LEU A 105 -6.12 6.29 1.88
CA LEU A 105 -5.97 5.21 0.88
C LEU A 105 -7.15 5.16 -0.10
N SER A 106 -8.34 5.53 0.37
CA SER A 106 -9.59 5.37 -0.38
C SER A 106 -10.11 6.65 -1.05
N GLU A 107 -9.64 7.82 -0.63
CA GLU A 107 -9.95 9.10 -1.28
C GLU A 107 -9.23 9.19 -2.64
N MET A 108 -10.00 9.32 -3.72
CA MET A 108 -9.45 9.41 -5.07
C MET A 108 -8.73 10.73 -5.29
N GLY A 109 -7.61 10.69 -6.02
CA GLY A 109 -6.98 11.89 -6.55
C GLY A 109 -7.81 12.54 -7.66
N LYS A 110 -7.40 13.73 -8.09
CA LYS A 110 -8.08 14.50 -9.14
C LYS A 110 -7.15 14.75 -10.31
N GLY A 111 -7.73 15.02 -11.48
CA GLY A 111 -6.96 15.47 -12.62
C GLY A 111 -5.93 14.48 -13.15
N THR A 112 -5.05 15.00 -13.99
CA THR A 112 -3.96 14.24 -14.62
C THR A 112 -2.78 14.11 -13.65
N PRO A 113 -2.15 12.93 -13.53
CA PRO A 113 -0.93 12.78 -12.73
C PRO A 113 0.18 13.73 -13.17
N LYS A 114 0.99 14.21 -12.22
CA LYS A 114 2.09 15.14 -12.50
C LYS A 114 3.29 14.50 -13.16
N ASP A 115 3.59 13.26 -12.79
CA ASP A 115 4.75 12.52 -13.31
C ASP A 115 4.54 11.01 -13.16
N ALA A 116 5.61 10.24 -13.35
CA ALA A 116 5.57 8.79 -13.24
C ALA A 116 5.27 8.31 -11.81
N LEU A 117 5.77 9.00 -10.78
CA LEU A 117 5.51 8.67 -9.37
C LEU A 117 4.02 8.88 -9.03
N ASP A 118 3.47 10.04 -9.38
CA ASP A 118 2.06 10.37 -9.17
C ASP A 118 1.14 9.43 -9.97
N SER A 119 1.59 8.99 -11.15
CA SER A 119 0.87 7.97 -11.94
C SER A 119 0.76 6.63 -11.21
N LYS A 120 1.77 6.23 -10.42
CA LYS A 120 1.70 5.01 -9.60
C LYS A 120 0.70 5.17 -8.45
N CYS A 121 0.64 6.35 -7.85
CA CYS A 121 -0.36 6.64 -6.82
C CYS A 121 -1.78 6.61 -7.39
N LYS A 122 -1.99 7.12 -8.61
CA LYS A 122 -3.26 6.98 -9.32
C LYS A 122 -3.62 5.50 -9.51
N ARG A 123 -2.68 4.70 -10.03
CA ARG A 123 -2.87 3.26 -10.24
C ARG A 123 -3.23 2.53 -8.95
N TYR A 124 -2.59 2.90 -7.84
CA TYR A 124 -2.87 2.35 -6.53
C TYR A 124 -4.32 2.65 -6.09
N LYS A 125 -4.75 3.90 -6.19
CA LYS A 125 -6.12 4.31 -5.83
C LYS A 125 -7.16 3.67 -6.73
N ASP A 126 -6.86 3.51 -8.01
CA ASP A 126 -7.67 2.75 -8.96
C ASP A 126 -7.78 1.27 -8.56
N CYS A 127 -6.69 0.64 -8.11
CA CYS A 127 -6.71 -0.73 -7.59
C CYS A 127 -7.60 -0.87 -6.35
N GLN A 128 -7.47 0.04 -5.38
CA GLN A 128 -8.34 0.12 -4.19
C GLN A 128 -9.81 0.28 -4.56
N LYS A 129 -10.11 1.17 -5.53
CA LYS A 129 -11.46 1.37 -6.07
C LYS A 129 -12.03 0.06 -6.62
N CYS A 130 -11.26 -0.67 -7.42
CA CYS A 130 -11.67 -1.95 -7.97
C CYS A 130 -11.91 -3.03 -6.90
N ALA A 131 -11.06 -3.09 -5.88
CA ALA A 131 -11.27 -3.99 -4.75
C ALA A 131 -12.62 -3.69 -4.05
N ARG A 132 -12.93 -2.40 -3.85
CA ARG A 132 -14.20 -1.94 -3.27
C ARG A 132 -15.42 -2.24 -4.15
N GLU A 133 -15.31 -2.07 -5.47
CA GLU A 133 -16.38 -2.43 -6.41
C GLU A 133 -16.68 -3.93 -6.37
N LYS A 134 -15.64 -4.78 -6.27
CA LYS A 134 -15.78 -6.24 -6.24
C LYS A 134 -16.31 -6.79 -4.91
N PHE A 135 -15.75 -6.32 -3.78
CA PHE A 135 -16.01 -6.90 -2.45
C PHE A 135 -16.95 -6.05 -1.58
N GLY A 136 -17.47 -4.96 -2.14
CA GLY A 136 -18.44 -4.09 -1.48
C GLY A 136 -17.81 -2.92 -0.72
N PRO A 137 -18.65 -2.00 -0.22
CA PRO A 137 -18.23 -0.69 0.28
C PRO A 137 -17.35 -0.75 1.52
N ASN A 138 -17.33 -1.87 2.25
CA ASN A 138 -16.50 -2.06 3.43
C ASN A 138 -15.08 -2.54 3.10
N CYS A 139 -14.81 -2.89 1.84
CA CYS A 139 -13.47 -3.25 1.40
C CYS A 139 -12.64 -1.98 1.18
N ILE A 140 -12.08 -1.49 2.28
CA ILE A 140 -11.38 -0.20 2.38
C ILE A 140 -10.05 -0.46 3.07
N GLY A 141 -8.94 -0.10 2.42
CA GLY A 141 -7.58 -0.29 2.96
C GLY A 141 -7.37 0.29 4.36
N GLU A 142 -8.11 1.36 4.70
CA GLU A 142 -8.04 1.99 6.02
C GLU A 142 -8.58 1.13 7.18
N PHE A 143 -9.44 0.15 6.89
CA PHE A 143 -10.17 -0.62 7.91
C PHE A 143 -9.89 -2.12 7.84
N VAL A 144 -9.47 -2.62 6.69
CA VAL A 144 -9.24 -4.05 6.47
C VAL A 144 -7.75 -4.34 6.58
N ALA A 145 -7.36 -4.98 7.68
CA ALA A 145 -6.04 -5.54 7.84
C ALA A 145 -5.92 -6.86 7.06
N TYR A 146 -4.71 -7.17 6.62
CA TYR A 146 -4.44 -8.36 5.83
C TYR A 146 -3.14 -9.01 6.30
N ILE A 147 -3.04 -10.34 6.22
CA ILE A 147 -1.84 -11.04 6.70
C ILE A 147 -0.79 -11.12 5.58
N TRP A 148 0.45 -10.78 5.90
CA TRP A 148 1.57 -10.86 4.97
C TRP A 148 2.88 -11.22 5.67
N LYS A 149 3.86 -11.69 4.90
CA LYS A 149 5.26 -11.81 5.33
C LYS A 149 6.21 -11.70 4.15
N VAL A 150 7.50 -11.56 4.45
CA VAL A 150 8.56 -11.69 3.44
C VAL A 150 9.05 -13.14 3.39
N ARG A 151 9.12 -13.71 2.20
CA ARG A 151 9.77 -15.00 1.95
C ARG A 151 10.62 -14.89 0.70
N LYS A 152 11.92 -15.19 0.80
CA LYS A 152 12.88 -15.09 -0.32
C LYS A 152 12.83 -13.72 -1.02
N GLY A 153 12.75 -12.64 -0.23
CA GLY A 153 12.70 -11.26 -0.75
C GLY A 153 11.36 -10.82 -1.35
N GLN A 154 10.33 -11.68 -1.31
CA GLN A 154 9.01 -11.35 -1.86
C GLN A 154 7.95 -11.30 -0.77
N PHE A 155 7.01 -10.35 -0.90
CA PHE A 155 5.81 -10.35 -0.08
C PHE A 155 4.87 -11.47 -0.52
N ILE A 156 4.47 -12.28 0.46
CA ILE A 156 3.49 -13.35 0.33
C ILE A 156 2.38 -13.17 1.35
N THR A 157 1.22 -13.73 1.06
CA THR A 157 0.03 -13.68 1.91
C THR A 157 -0.60 -15.06 2.07
N LYS A 158 -1.37 -15.24 3.14
CA LYS A 158 -2.27 -16.38 3.36
C LYS A 158 -3.74 -16.04 3.18
N ASN A 159 -4.07 -14.78 2.85
CA ASN A 159 -5.45 -14.38 2.60
C ASN A 159 -5.99 -15.12 1.37
N SER A 160 -7.26 -15.52 1.44
CA SER A 160 -7.95 -16.23 0.36
C SER A 160 -7.93 -15.44 -0.95
N ILE A 161 -7.59 -16.12 -2.07
CA ILE A 161 -7.34 -15.53 -3.40
C ILE A 161 -8.50 -14.68 -3.97
N ASN A 162 -9.72 -14.85 -3.43
CA ASN A 162 -10.91 -14.06 -3.78
C ASN A 162 -11.52 -13.41 -2.53
N SER A 163 -10.70 -12.72 -1.75
CA SER A 163 -11.16 -11.93 -0.60
C SER A 163 -10.70 -10.47 -0.70
N CYS A 164 -11.36 -9.60 0.08
CA CYS A 164 -10.99 -8.20 0.19
C CYS A 164 -9.53 -8.04 0.68
N GLU A 165 -9.16 -8.78 1.72
CA GLU A 165 -7.82 -8.77 2.32
C GLU A 165 -6.74 -9.12 1.29
N ASN A 166 -7.00 -10.12 0.44
CA ASN A 166 -6.07 -10.48 -0.63
C ASN A 166 -5.98 -9.38 -1.69
N ALA A 167 -7.10 -8.82 -2.12
CA ALA A 167 -7.12 -7.75 -3.11
C ALA A 167 -6.35 -6.51 -2.64
N LEU A 168 -6.59 -6.07 -1.40
CA LEU A 168 -5.89 -4.94 -0.78
C LEU A 168 -4.40 -5.22 -0.63
N PHE A 169 -4.03 -6.42 -0.17
CA PHE A 169 -2.63 -6.86 -0.13
C PHE A 169 -1.95 -6.77 -1.51
N GLN A 170 -2.61 -7.20 -2.59
CA GLN A 170 -2.01 -7.12 -3.94
C GLN A 170 -1.86 -5.66 -4.40
N CYS A 171 -2.85 -4.80 -4.11
CA CYS A 171 -2.75 -3.37 -4.40
C CYS A 171 -1.55 -2.74 -3.68
N ASP A 172 -1.40 -2.98 -2.37
CA ASP A 172 -0.31 -2.44 -1.57
C ASP A 172 1.04 -3.01 -1.99
N LYS A 173 1.12 -4.32 -2.28
CA LYS A 173 2.32 -4.98 -2.80
C LYS A 173 2.78 -4.35 -4.11
N GLN A 174 1.87 -4.14 -5.06
CA GLN A 174 2.20 -3.51 -6.33
C GLN A 174 2.62 -2.05 -6.12
N PHE A 175 1.88 -1.30 -5.31
CA PHE A 175 2.18 0.11 -5.07
C PHE A 175 3.54 0.33 -4.42
N VAL A 176 3.91 -0.51 -3.46
CA VAL A 176 5.23 -0.45 -2.82
C VAL A 176 6.36 -0.73 -3.83
N ALA A 177 6.19 -1.72 -4.72
CA ALA A 177 7.15 -2.00 -5.78
C ALA A 177 7.24 -0.84 -6.78
N ASP A 178 6.10 -0.31 -7.21
CA ASP A 178 6.00 0.80 -8.16
C ASP A 178 6.62 2.09 -7.58
N THR A 179 6.35 2.40 -6.31
CA THR A 179 6.93 3.57 -5.62
C THR A 179 8.44 3.43 -5.49
N PHE A 180 8.95 2.22 -5.22
CA PHE A 180 10.40 1.99 -5.16
C PHE A 180 11.06 2.16 -6.53
N ALA A 181 10.40 1.71 -7.59
CA ALA A 181 10.88 1.89 -8.96
C ALA A 181 10.96 3.37 -9.36
N GLU A 182 9.99 4.19 -8.94
CA GLU A 182 9.90 5.62 -9.26
C GLU A 182 10.49 6.56 -8.20
N LYS A 183 11.21 6.02 -7.20
CA LYS A 183 11.71 6.80 -6.04
C LYS A 183 12.58 8.01 -6.42
N ASP A 184 13.25 7.94 -7.58
CA ASP A 184 14.17 8.95 -8.08
C ASP A 184 13.46 9.99 -8.99
N THR A 185 12.18 9.75 -9.34
CA THR A 185 11.32 10.69 -10.09
C THR A 185 10.83 11.84 -9.21
N PHE A 186 10.99 11.73 -7.89
CA PHE A 186 10.54 12.72 -6.93
C PHE A 186 11.02 14.15 -7.25
N ASP A 187 10.07 15.07 -7.31
CA ASP A 187 10.28 16.49 -7.52
C ASP A 187 9.62 17.33 -6.41
N GLU A 188 10.42 18.12 -5.70
CA GLU A 188 9.94 18.93 -4.58
C GLU A 188 8.82 19.89 -4.98
N GLN A 189 8.76 20.35 -6.22
CA GLN A 189 7.74 21.30 -6.69
C GLN A 189 6.31 20.72 -6.64
N TYR A 190 6.17 19.39 -6.73
CA TYR A 190 4.87 18.71 -6.63
C TYR A 190 4.55 18.23 -5.22
N HIS A 191 5.41 18.53 -4.24
CA HIS A 191 5.24 18.07 -2.88
C HIS A 191 4.53 19.10 -2.00
N TYR A 192 3.56 18.64 -1.19
CA TYR A 192 2.73 19.51 -0.34
C TYR A 192 3.56 20.35 0.64
N PHE A 193 4.55 19.75 1.32
CA PHE A 193 5.34 20.46 2.33
C PHE A 193 6.59 21.16 1.80
N TYR A 194 7.11 20.76 0.65
CA TYR A 194 8.42 21.24 0.15
C TYR A 194 8.26 22.22 -1.00
N GLY A 195 7.25 22.04 -1.85
CA GLY A 195 6.93 22.91 -2.97
C GLY A 195 5.67 23.77 -2.78
N ASN A 196 4.98 23.67 -1.63
CA ASN A 196 3.66 24.28 -1.39
C ASN A 196 2.59 23.86 -2.42
N PHE A 197 2.71 22.64 -2.95
CA PHE A 197 1.75 22.12 -3.92
C PHE A 197 0.40 21.82 -3.26
N ASP A 198 -0.68 22.46 -3.71
CA ASP A 198 -2.04 22.15 -3.26
C ASP A 198 -2.77 21.29 -4.31
N ASN A 199 -2.97 20.02 -4.00
CA ASN A 199 -3.68 19.08 -4.89
C ASN A 199 -5.20 19.28 -4.92
N ARG A 200 -5.73 20.19 -4.09
CA ARG A 200 -7.15 20.59 -4.10
C ARG A 200 -7.38 21.77 -5.03
N ASP A 201 -6.33 22.48 -5.40
CA ASP A 201 -6.39 23.55 -6.38
C ASP A 201 -6.64 22.93 -7.78
N PRO A 202 -7.75 23.28 -8.45
CA PRO A 202 -8.06 22.76 -9.78
C PRO A 202 -7.01 23.13 -10.84
N ASP A 203 -6.27 24.23 -10.66
CA ASP A 203 -5.22 24.65 -11.58
C ASP A 203 -3.97 23.77 -11.44
N ASN A 204 -3.73 23.28 -10.22
CA ASN A 204 -2.68 22.30 -9.97
C ASN A 204 -3.07 20.91 -10.49
N CYS A 205 -4.33 20.49 -10.38
CA CYS A 205 -4.75 19.16 -10.80
C CYS A 205 -5.87 19.20 -11.84
N PRO A 206 -5.59 19.71 -13.06
CA PRO A 206 -6.61 19.90 -14.08
C PRO A 206 -7.14 18.54 -14.54
N SER A 207 -8.46 18.43 -14.61
CA SER A 207 -9.14 17.33 -15.30
C SER A 207 -8.67 17.30 -16.74
N GLY A 208 -8.23 16.13 -17.22
CA GLY A 208 -7.89 15.94 -18.63
C GLY A 208 -9.07 16.40 -19.50
N GLY A 209 -8.83 17.39 -20.37
CA GLY A 209 -9.88 18.18 -21.00
C GLY A 209 -10.89 17.34 -21.79
N GLY A 210 -12.18 17.54 -21.50
CA GLY A 210 -13.34 17.41 -22.40
C GLY A 210 -13.54 16.13 -23.23
N GLY A 211 -12.71 15.10 -23.06
CA GLY A 211 -12.79 13.87 -23.83
C GLY A 211 -14.12 13.17 -23.61
N ILE A 212 -14.60 12.48 -24.65
CA ILE A 212 -15.80 11.63 -24.55
C ILE A 212 -15.58 10.66 -23.39
N PRO A 213 -16.50 10.61 -22.39
CA PRO A 213 -16.41 9.67 -21.29
C PRO A 213 -16.22 8.25 -21.84
N ALA A 214 -15.09 7.63 -21.51
CA ALA A 214 -14.86 6.25 -21.88
C ALA A 214 -15.49 5.33 -20.83
N PRO A 215 -16.12 4.22 -21.26
CA PRO A 215 -16.44 3.14 -20.34
C PRO A 215 -15.14 2.57 -19.76
N HIS A 216 -15.21 2.22 -18.48
CA HIS A 216 -14.07 1.68 -17.75
C HIS A 216 -14.53 0.50 -16.91
N SER A 217 -13.63 -0.47 -16.74
CA SER A 217 -13.84 -1.63 -15.89
C SER A 217 -12.57 -2.03 -15.15
N CYS A 218 -12.75 -2.87 -14.14
CA CYS A 218 -11.68 -3.44 -13.35
C CYS A 218 -11.23 -4.78 -13.94
N CYS A 219 -9.95 -4.84 -14.32
CA CYS A 219 -9.29 -6.07 -14.72
C CYS A 219 -8.34 -6.54 -13.62
N GLY A 220 -8.14 -7.85 -13.45
CA GLY A 220 -7.28 -8.41 -12.41
C GLY A 220 -8.06 -9.19 -11.34
N GLY A 221 -7.48 -9.27 -10.14
CA GLY A 221 -7.99 -10.12 -9.06
C GLY A 221 -7.40 -11.52 -9.11
N SER A 222 -7.99 -12.46 -8.37
CA SER A 222 -7.51 -13.85 -8.29
C SER A 222 -6.03 -13.95 -7.88
N GLY A 223 -5.60 -13.14 -6.91
CA GLY A 223 -4.19 -13.08 -6.47
C GLY A 223 -3.31 -12.11 -7.24
N PHE A 224 -3.86 -11.36 -8.20
CA PHE A 224 -3.19 -10.29 -8.93
C PHE A 224 -3.79 -8.92 -8.58
N PRO A 225 -3.00 -7.82 -8.64
CA PRO A 225 -3.53 -6.48 -8.41
C PRO A 225 -4.57 -6.10 -9.47
N TYR A 226 -5.60 -5.36 -9.06
CA TYR A 226 -6.56 -4.80 -10.00
C TYR A 226 -5.96 -3.64 -10.80
N GLN A 227 -6.46 -3.48 -12.01
CA GLN A 227 -6.11 -2.44 -12.97
C GLN A 227 -7.38 -1.81 -13.50
N TRP A 228 -7.45 -0.48 -13.44
CA TRP A 228 -8.55 0.30 -14.02
C TRP A 228 -8.30 0.50 -15.51
N MET A 229 -9.15 -0.12 -16.31
CA MET A 229 -8.98 -0.25 -17.75
C MET A 229 -9.96 0.65 -18.48
N ASN A 230 -9.51 1.25 -19.58
CA ASN A 230 -10.37 1.95 -20.53
C ASN A 230 -10.83 0.96 -21.61
N GLU A 231 -12.12 0.65 -21.65
CA GLU A 231 -12.68 -0.38 -22.54
C GLU A 231 -12.64 0.02 -24.02
N ASN A 232 -12.46 1.31 -24.34
CA ASN A 232 -12.28 1.74 -25.73
C ASN A 232 -10.88 1.44 -26.27
N ARG A 233 -9.91 1.11 -25.39
CA ARG A 233 -8.51 0.91 -25.77
C ARG A 233 -7.96 -0.46 -25.38
N SER A 234 -8.60 -1.13 -24.44
CA SER A 234 -8.07 -2.33 -23.81
C SER A 234 -9.17 -3.31 -23.44
N THR A 235 -8.79 -4.59 -23.34
CA THR A 235 -9.65 -5.68 -22.85
C THR A 235 -8.94 -6.45 -21.74
N CYS A 236 -9.71 -7.15 -20.91
CA CYS A 236 -9.19 -7.95 -19.81
C CYS A 236 -9.14 -9.43 -20.20
N CYS A 237 -7.94 -10.01 -20.20
CA CYS A 237 -7.71 -11.43 -20.50
C CYS A 237 -6.85 -12.06 -19.40
N ASN A 238 -7.28 -13.17 -18.80
CA ASN A 238 -6.50 -13.91 -17.79
C ASN A 238 -5.97 -13.04 -16.62
N ASN A 239 -6.77 -12.05 -16.16
CA ASN A 239 -6.40 -11.06 -15.13
C ASN A 239 -5.37 -10.00 -15.58
N GLU A 240 -5.09 -9.90 -16.88
CA GLU A 240 -4.18 -8.93 -17.48
C GLU A 240 -4.92 -7.99 -18.45
N VAL A 241 -4.50 -6.73 -18.44
CA VAL A 241 -4.99 -5.72 -19.39
C VAL A 241 -4.16 -5.82 -20.66
N ILE A 242 -4.82 -6.12 -21.78
CA ILE A 242 -4.19 -6.16 -23.12
C ILE A 242 -4.84 -5.14 -24.05
N GLY A 243 -4.23 -4.84 -25.19
CA GLY A 243 -4.81 -3.96 -26.20
C GLY A 243 -6.11 -4.53 -26.76
N ILE A 244 -7.05 -3.67 -27.15
CA ILE A 244 -8.35 -4.13 -27.69
C ILE A 244 -8.21 -4.94 -28.99
N SER A 245 -7.12 -4.74 -29.72
CA SER A 245 -6.76 -5.50 -30.92
C SER A 245 -6.03 -6.81 -30.63
N ASP A 246 -5.61 -7.04 -29.39
CA ASP A 246 -4.83 -8.21 -29.01
C ASP A 246 -5.79 -9.37 -28.68
N MET A 247 -5.43 -10.58 -29.12
CA MET A 247 -6.26 -11.76 -28.86
C MET A 247 -5.95 -12.35 -27.47
N CYS A 248 -6.99 -12.68 -26.70
CA CYS A 248 -6.83 -13.52 -25.51
C CYS A 248 -6.47 -14.95 -25.98
N TYR A 249 -5.25 -15.41 -25.74
CA TYR A 249 -4.86 -16.81 -25.93
C TYR A 249 -4.89 -17.57 -24.60
#